data_AF-G5GCZ6-F1
#
_entry.id   AF-G5GCZ6-F1
#
_cell.length_a   1.000
_cell.length_b   1.000
_cell.length_c   1.000
_cell.angle_alpha   90.00
_cell.angle_beta   90.00
_cell.angle_gamma   90.00
#
_symmetry.space_group_name_H-M   'P 1'
#
loop_
_entity.id
_entity.type
_entity.pdbx_description
1 polymer ?
#
loop_
_entity_poly.entity_id
_entity_poly.type
_entity_poly.pdbx_seq_one_letter_code
_entity_poly.pdbx_strand_id
1 'polypeptide(L)'
;MAEEKTPGLSAAFSPKKLWEFVGIILVTTIVWNLPIDFFGINGLTVVQQRIIAIFVFATLSWLTECIPSWATSLGIITTMCLTVTNNALLPFKGEGVGELLKSKEVMASFADPVIMLFLGGFILAIAASKSGLDVLLARSMIKPFGRKSENVLLGFLLITGVFSMFVSNTATAAMMLTFLTPVFAALPANGKGRIALTLSIPVAANLGGMGTPIGTPPNMIALKYLNSPEGLNMDIGFGTWMMFMLPLVILLLVISWRVLLYFFPFTKKTIDLHITGEVHRGWRMWVVCATFIVTILLWVIPKEITGIDANTVAMVPMGVFAVTGVITAKDLQEINWSVIWMVAGGFALGLGMNGSGLAENAIDSIPFGSWSPVAILLISGLICYFLSNFISNTATAALLVPILAVVCKGMGGALGSIGGTATILIGIAIAASSAMCLPISTPPNAIAYSTGLVKQNDMLKIGLTLGIVSMLIGYLVLYFVGSMHLIA
;
A
#
# COMPACT_ATOMS: atom_id res chain seq x y z
N MET A 1 -4.63 16.86 -26.69
CA MET A 1 -4.96 18.28 -26.50
C MET A 1 -5.00 18.49 -25.00
N ALA A 2 -3.95 19.09 -24.42
CA ALA A 2 -3.89 19.33 -22.99
C ALA A 2 -4.79 20.52 -22.69
N GLU A 3 -5.90 20.31 -21.99
CA GLU A 3 -6.62 21.41 -21.36
C GLU A 3 -5.67 22.06 -20.35
N GLU A 4 -5.29 23.32 -20.62
CA GLU A 4 -4.80 24.22 -19.60
C GLU A 4 -5.86 24.29 -18.50
N LYS A 5 -5.66 23.55 -17.42
CA LYS A 5 -6.39 23.77 -16.17
C LYS A 5 -6.00 25.15 -15.67
N THR A 6 -6.86 26.13 -15.91
CA THR A 6 -6.81 27.43 -15.23
C THR A 6 -6.70 27.17 -13.72
N PRO A 7 -5.72 27.76 -13.02
CA PRO A 7 -5.61 27.63 -11.57
C PRO A 7 -6.73 28.47 -10.94
N GLY A 8 -7.89 27.84 -10.73
CA GLY A 8 -9.02 28.38 -10.00
C GLY A 8 -9.45 27.40 -8.92
N LEU A 9 -9.89 27.90 -7.76
CA LEU A 9 -10.59 27.08 -6.78
C LEU A 9 -11.85 26.53 -7.46
N SER A 10 -11.92 25.20 -7.62
CA SER A 10 -13.10 24.54 -8.16
C SER A 10 -14.32 24.86 -7.28
N ALA A 11 -15.38 25.40 -7.88
CA ALA A 11 -16.66 25.63 -7.21
C ALA A 11 -17.48 24.34 -6.99
N ALA A 12 -16.90 23.16 -7.26
CA ALA A 12 -17.58 21.88 -7.13
C ALA A 12 -17.85 21.55 -5.65
N PHE A 13 -19.03 21.94 -5.17
CA PHE A 13 -19.52 21.66 -3.83
C PHE A 13 -20.40 20.41 -3.85
N SER A 14 -20.01 19.37 -3.11
CA SER A 14 -20.85 18.20 -2.88
C SER A 14 -21.58 18.35 -1.54
N PRO A 15 -22.89 18.66 -1.52
CA PRO A 15 -23.63 18.81 -0.26
C PRO A 15 -23.62 17.52 0.56
N LYS A 16 -23.61 16.36 -0.11
CA LYS A 16 -23.49 15.05 0.56
C LYS A 16 -22.20 14.94 1.37
N LYS A 17 -21.05 15.24 0.76
CA LYS A 17 -19.75 15.17 1.43
C LYS A 17 -19.64 16.19 2.57
N LEU A 18 -20.26 17.37 2.43
CA LEU A 18 -20.32 18.33 3.54
C LEU A 18 -21.10 17.76 4.72
N TRP A 19 -22.31 17.22 4.51
CA TRP A 19 -23.11 16.66 5.60
C TRP A 19 -22.43 15.45 6.25
N GLU A 20 -21.77 14.59 5.48
CA GLU A 20 -20.93 13.51 6.00
C GLU A 20 -19.81 14.08 6.88
N PHE A 21 -19.09 15.10 6.40
CA PHE A 21 -18.02 15.74 7.17
C PHE A 21 -18.54 16.40 8.46
N VAL A 22 -19.65 17.14 8.40
CA VAL A 22 -20.28 17.76 9.58
C VAL A 22 -20.72 16.68 10.58
N GLY A 23 -21.30 15.58 10.11
CA GLY A 23 -21.66 14.44 10.96
C GLY A 23 -20.43 13.81 11.64
N ILE A 24 -19.32 13.67 10.91
CA ILE A 24 -18.06 13.15 11.45
C ILE A 24 -17.48 14.10 12.51
N ILE A 25 -17.50 15.41 12.26
CA ILE A 25 -17.06 16.41 13.25
C ILE A 25 -17.95 16.36 14.50
N LEU A 26 -19.27 16.21 14.34
CA LEU A 26 -20.19 16.03 15.46
C LEU A 26 -19.84 14.78 16.28
N VAL A 27 -19.71 13.61 15.65
CA VAL A 27 -19.35 12.36 16.34
C VAL A 27 -17.99 12.47 17.01
N THR A 28 -17.00 13.04 16.33
CA THR A 28 -15.66 13.28 16.89
C THR A 28 -15.72 14.18 18.11
N THR A 29 -16.51 15.27 18.05
CA THR A 29 -16.68 16.22 19.16
C THR A 29 -17.40 15.58 20.34
N ILE A 30 -18.38 14.70 20.09
CA ILE A 30 -19.04 13.92 21.14
C ILE A 30 -17.99 13.05 21.84
N VAL A 31 -17.24 12.23 21.10
CA VAL A 31 -16.19 11.36 21.67
C VAL A 31 -15.14 12.16 22.43
N TRP A 32 -14.76 13.32 21.91
CA TRP A 32 -13.80 14.24 22.53
C TRP A 32 -14.24 14.75 23.91
N ASN A 33 -15.54 14.87 24.15
CA ASN A 33 -16.09 15.45 25.39
C ASN A 33 -16.74 14.39 26.31
N LEU A 34 -16.70 13.10 25.96
CA LEU A 34 -17.19 12.05 26.85
C LEU A 34 -16.39 12.01 28.16
N PRO A 35 -16.99 11.64 29.30
CA PRO A 35 -16.22 11.38 30.51
C PRO A 35 -15.20 10.25 30.27
N ILE A 36 -14.00 10.38 30.84
CA ILE A 36 -12.92 9.39 30.70
C ILE A 36 -13.38 7.98 31.13
N ASP A 37 -14.20 7.90 32.17
CA ASP A 37 -14.75 6.64 32.69
C ASP A 37 -15.66 5.91 31.69
N PHE A 38 -16.22 6.63 30.69
CA PHE A 38 -17.09 6.04 29.67
C PHE A 38 -16.37 4.99 28.82
N PHE A 39 -15.06 5.15 28.61
CA PHE A 39 -14.28 4.25 27.76
C PHE A 39 -13.96 2.92 28.44
N GLY A 40 -14.15 2.80 29.76
CA GLY A 40 -13.84 1.58 30.52
C GLY A 40 -12.35 1.21 30.51
N ILE A 41 -11.47 2.17 30.20
CA ILE A 41 -10.02 1.98 30.18
C ILE A 41 -9.46 2.56 31.48
N ASN A 42 -8.86 1.71 32.31
CA ASN A 42 -8.28 2.14 33.57
C ASN A 42 -7.07 3.05 33.33
N GLY A 43 -6.97 4.16 34.07
CA GLY A 43 -5.84 5.09 33.97
C GLY A 43 -5.82 5.94 32.70
N LEU A 44 -6.94 6.00 31.96
CA LEU A 44 -7.04 6.80 30.74
C LEU A 44 -6.84 8.30 31.04
N THR A 45 -5.96 8.96 30.29
CA THR A 45 -5.70 10.41 30.44
C THR A 45 -6.49 11.22 29.42
N VAL A 46 -6.59 12.55 29.63
CA VAL A 46 -7.25 13.45 28.67
C VAL A 46 -6.52 13.43 27.32
N VAL A 47 -5.19 13.37 27.31
CA VAL A 47 -4.40 13.24 26.07
C VAL A 47 -4.77 11.96 25.31
N GLN A 48 -4.86 10.83 26.02
CA GLN A 48 -5.24 9.55 25.42
C GLN A 48 -6.68 9.57 24.89
N GLN A 49 -7.61 10.20 25.60
CA GLN A 49 -8.97 10.43 25.11
C GLN A 49 -8.99 11.24 23.80
N ARG A 50 -8.21 12.32 23.72
CA ARG A 50 -8.10 13.13 22.48
C ARG A 50 -7.58 12.29 21.32
N ILE A 51 -6.62 11.41 21.57
CA ILE A 51 -6.10 10.49 20.55
C ILE A 51 -7.19 9.52 20.08
N ILE A 52 -8.03 8.99 20.99
CA ILE A 52 -9.21 8.18 20.61
C ILE A 52 -10.16 8.99 19.72
N ALA A 53 -10.45 10.24 20.06
CA ALA A 53 -11.31 11.09 19.24
C ALA A 53 -10.71 11.36 17.85
N ILE A 54 -9.41 11.65 17.76
CA ILE A 54 -8.69 11.82 16.49
C ILE A 54 -8.71 10.51 15.68
N PHE A 55 -8.61 9.36 16.35
CA PHE A 55 -8.72 8.05 15.72
C PHE A 55 -10.12 7.81 15.14
N VAL A 56 -11.19 8.20 15.85
CA VAL A 56 -12.56 8.15 15.34
C VAL A 56 -12.74 9.06 14.13
N PHE A 57 -12.22 10.29 14.18
CA PHE A 57 -12.20 11.20 13.03
C PHE A 57 -11.51 10.56 11.82
N ALA A 58 -10.32 9.99 12.02
CA ALA A 58 -9.56 9.33 10.97
C ALA A 58 -10.33 8.15 10.36
N THR A 59 -10.87 7.29 11.22
CA THR A 59 -11.65 6.11 10.84
C THR A 59 -12.84 6.51 9.98
N LEU A 60 -13.70 7.39 10.48
CA LEU A 60 -14.91 7.76 9.76
C LEU A 60 -14.59 8.54 8.47
N SER A 61 -13.57 9.40 8.48
CA SER A 61 -13.16 10.17 7.30
C SER A 61 -12.56 9.29 6.21
N TRP A 62 -11.75 8.29 6.56
CA TRP A 62 -11.24 7.31 5.60
C TRP A 62 -12.32 6.34 5.11
N LEU A 63 -13.23 5.90 5.99
CA LEU A 63 -14.34 5.01 5.60
C LEU A 63 -15.32 5.69 4.63
N THR A 64 -15.61 6.97 4.83
CA THR A 64 -16.59 7.72 4.02
C THR A 64 -15.98 8.42 2.82
N GLU A 65 -14.66 8.65 2.82
CA GLU A 65 -13.95 9.50 1.84
C GLU A 65 -14.64 10.87 1.65
N CYS A 66 -15.22 11.42 2.73
CA CYS A 66 -15.87 12.73 2.72
C CYS A 66 -14.89 13.85 2.34
N ILE A 67 -13.62 13.71 2.76
CA ILE A 67 -12.48 14.48 2.30
C ILE A 67 -11.41 13.53 1.71
N PRO A 68 -10.52 14.01 0.83
CA PRO A 68 -9.44 13.18 0.29
C PRO A 68 -8.60 12.52 1.38
N SER A 69 -8.18 11.27 1.19
CA SER A 69 -7.46 10.49 2.23
C SER A 69 -6.18 11.17 2.74
N TRP A 70 -5.47 11.89 1.86
CA TRP A 70 -4.29 12.68 2.23
C TRP A 70 -4.65 13.88 3.13
N ALA A 71 -5.83 14.49 2.91
CA ALA A 71 -6.32 15.62 3.70
C ALA A 71 -6.77 15.14 5.09
N THR A 72 -7.37 13.95 5.19
CA THR A 72 -7.61 13.30 6.49
C THR A 72 -6.31 13.16 7.27
N SER A 73 -5.25 12.63 6.65
CA SER A 73 -3.95 12.46 7.30
C SER A 73 -3.30 13.75 7.74
N LEU A 74 -3.39 14.81 6.92
CA LEU A 74 -2.96 16.14 7.34
C LEU A 74 -3.80 16.68 8.49
N GLY A 75 -5.11 16.46 8.47
CA GLY A 75 -6.04 16.82 9.54
C GLY A 75 -5.67 16.13 10.86
N ILE A 76 -5.31 14.84 10.81
CA ILE A 76 -4.80 14.08 11.95
C ILE A 76 -3.53 14.75 12.51
N ILE A 77 -2.48 14.91 11.69
CA ILE A 77 -1.19 15.46 12.13
C ILE A 77 -1.39 16.87 12.69
N THR A 78 -2.17 17.71 12.01
CA THR A 78 -2.45 19.08 12.43
C THR A 78 -3.19 19.10 13.77
N THR A 79 -4.26 18.32 13.91
CA THR A 79 -5.04 18.24 15.15
C THR A 79 -4.17 17.72 16.28
N MET A 80 -3.34 16.70 16.03
CA MET A 80 -2.43 16.18 17.03
C MET A 80 -1.45 17.25 17.52
N CYS A 81 -0.76 17.93 16.60
CA CYS A 81 0.15 19.02 16.92
C CYS A 81 -0.51 20.11 17.76
N LEU A 82 -1.75 20.49 17.41
CA LEU A 82 -2.48 21.56 18.09
C LEU A 82 -3.08 21.17 19.46
N THR A 83 -3.24 19.87 19.76
CA THR A 83 -4.08 19.44 20.90
C THR A 83 -3.46 18.40 21.84
N VAL A 84 -2.48 17.60 21.40
CA VAL A 84 -1.91 16.50 22.22
C VAL A 84 -0.40 16.58 22.40
N THR A 85 0.26 17.62 21.86
CA THR A 85 1.72 17.76 21.96
C THR A 85 2.15 18.85 22.93
N ASN A 86 3.43 18.85 23.29
CA ASN A 86 4.07 19.91 24.08
C ASN A 86 3.99 21.31 23.42
N ASN A 87 3.71 21.40 22.12
CA ASN A 87 3.43 22.65 21.39
C ASN A 87 1.94 22.86 21.06
N ALA A 88 1.04 22.14 21.74
CA ALA A 88 -0.41 22.36 21.64
C ALA A 88 -0.81 23.81 21.99
N LEU A 89 -2.03 24.19 21.59
CA LEU A 89 -2.63 25.47 21.99
C LEU A 89 -2.81 25.52 23.52
N LEU A 90 -2.76 26.74 24.07
CA LEU A 90 -2.85 26.96 25.53
C LEU A 90 -4.05 26.26 26.20
N PRO A 91 -5.27 26.25 25.65
CA PRO A 91 -6.41 25.58 26.29
C PRO A 91 -6.25 24.05 26.42
N PHE A 92 -5.36 23.45 25.62
CA PHE A 92 -5.11 22.02 25.62
C PHE A 92 -3.91 21.63 26.50
N LYS A 93 -3.23 22.62 27.09
CA LYS A 93 -2.15 22.47 28.04
C LYS A 93 -2.66 22.79 29.44
N GLY A 94 -2.28 21.98 30.41
CA GLY A 94 -2.68 22.21 31.79
C GLY A 94 -2.32 21.04 32.69
N GLU A 95 -2.49 21.24 33.98
CA GLU A 95 -2.37 20.17 34.96
C GLU A 95 -3.52 19.16 34.78
N GLY A 96 -3.25 17.87 34.98
CA GLY A 96 -4.26 16.82 34.91
C GLY A 96 -4.61 16.30 33.50
N VAL A 97 -4.03 16.84 32.41
CA VAL A 97 -4.32 16.35 31.06
C VAL A 97 -3.58 15.04 30.70
N GLY A 98 -2.53 14.70 31.45
CA GLY A 98 -1.62 13.60 31.14
C GLY A 98 -0.32 14.06 30.46
N GLU A 99 0.55 13.11 30.13
CA GLU A 99 1.82 13.40 29.45
C GLU A 99 1.58 13.81 27.98
N LEU A 100 2.14 14.94 27.58
CA LEU A 100 2.05 15.46 26.22
C LEU A 100 3.13 14.85 25.32
N LEU A 101 2.76 14.51 24.10
CA LEU A 101 3.69 14.01 23.09
C LEU A 101 4.69 15.10 22.65
N LYS A 102 5.86 14.71 22.16
CA LYS A 102 6.79 15.69 21.58
C LYS A 102 6.32 16.08 20.18
N SER A 103 6.06 17.37 19.98
CA SER A 103 5.60 17.91 18.70
C SER A 103 6.55 17.57 17.53
N LYS A 104 7.87 17.53 17.80
CA LYS A 104 8.88 17.12 16.83
C LYS A 104 8.67 15.69 16.33
N GLU A 105 8.28 14.75 17.20
CA GLU A 105 8.08 13.34 16.84
C GLU A 105 6.83 13.18 15.97
N VAL A 106 5.74 13.90 16.29
CA VAL A 106 4.52 13.91 15.45
C VAL A 106 4.81 14.45 14.06
N MET A 107 5.54 15.57 13.94
CA MET A 107 5.94 16.10 12.63
C MET A 107 6.95 15.19 11.90
N ALA A 108 7.87 14.55 12.63
CA ALA A 108 8.85 13.63 12.07
C ALA A 108 8.22 12.38 11.45
N SER A 109 6.93 12.08 11.75
CA SER A 109 6.19 11.00 11.09
C SER A 109 6.14 11.15 9.56
N PHE A 110 6.24 12.37 9.02
CA PHE A 110 6.37 12.61 7.58
C PHE A 110 7.77 12.31 7.03
N ALA A 111 8.81 12.53 7.84
CA ALA A 111 10.21 12.30 7.47
C ALA A 111 10.72 10.93 7.92
N ASP A 112 9.80 9.97 8.12
CA ASP A 112 10.13 8.63 8.55
C ASP A 112 11.06 7.91 7.54
N PRO A 113 12.06 7.13 7.97
CA PRO A 113 12.94 6.39 7.07
C PRO A 113 12.18 5.49 6.07
N VAL A 114 11.05 4.91 6.47
CA VAL A 114 10.20 4.09 5.57
C VAL A 114 9.57 4.95 4.47
N ILE A 115 9.26 6.22 4.74
CA ILE A 115 8.82 7.16 3.71
C ILE A 115 9.98 7.51 2.77
N MET A 116 11.21 7.65 3.27
CA MET A 116 12.39 7.87 2.42
C MET A 116 12.63 6.70 1.48
N LEU A 117 12.47 5.46 1.97
CA LEU A 117 12.49 4.25 1.14
C LEU A 117 11.50 4.35 -0.02
N PHE A 118 10.28 4.81 0.26
CA PHE A 118 9.25 4.97 -0.75
C PHE A 118 9.54 6.07 -1.77
N LEU A 119 10.05 7.21 -1.32
CA LEU A 119 10.43 8.32 -2.19
C LEU A 119 11.54 7.91 -3.17
N GLY A 120 12.54 7.14 -2.70
CA GLY A 120 13.55 6.55 -3.57
C GLY A 120 12.96 5.60 -4.61
N GLY A 121 11.97 4.80 -4.23
CA GLY A 121 11.19 3.96 -5.15
C GLY A 121 10.43 4.75 -6.23
N PHE A 122 9.73 5.83 -5.86
CA PHE A 122 9.06 6.70 -6.82
C PHE A 122 10.04 7.34 -7.80
N ILE A 123 11.17 7.84 -7.30
CA ILE A 123 12.22 8.45 -8.12
C ILE A 123 12.83 7.43 -9.09
N LEU A 124 13.05 6.18 -8.67
CA LEU A 124 13.45 5.10 -9.56
C LEU A 124 12.41 4.85 -10.65
N ALA A 125 11.14 4.77 -10.28
CA ALA A 125 10.04 4.53 -11.22
C ALA A 125 9.92 5.66 -12.27
N ILE A 126 9.98 6.92 -11.82
CA ILE A 126 9.94 8.11 -12.69
C ILE A 126 11.14 8.10 -13.66
N ALA A 127 12.34 7.85 -13.15
CA ALA A 127 13.55 7.78 -13.98
C ALA A 127 13.48 6.64 -15.01
N ALA A 128 12.96 5.47 -14.61
CA ALA A 128 12.76 4.33 -15.50
C ALA A 128 11.77 4.66 -16.63
N SER A 129 10.65 5.31 -16.31
CA SER A 129 9.66 5.69 -17.31
C SER A 129 10.15 6.79 -18.24
N LYS A 130 10.78 7.82 -17.69
CA LYS A 130 11.35 8.93 -18.47
C LYS A 130 12.45 8.50 -19.44
N SER A 131 13.21 7.48 -19.08
CA SER A 131 14.28 6.94 -19.94
C SER A 131 13.78 5.92 -20.97
N GLY A 132 12.53 5.45 -20.86
CA GLY A 132 11.98 4.36 -21.67
C GLY A 132 12.53 2.98 -21.31
N LEU A 133 13.12 2.84 -20.11
CA LEU A 133 13.62 1.56 -19.59
C LEU A 133 12.46 0.57 -19.40
N ASP A 134 11.33 1.06 -18.92
CA ASP A 134 10.08 0.29 -18.77
C ASP A 134 9.62 -0.32 -20.11
N VAL A 135 9.61 0.44 -21.20
CA VAL A 135 9.28 -0.02 -22.57
C VAL A 135 10.28 -1.07 -23.05
N LEU A 136 11.59 -0.84 -22.82
CA LEU A 136 12.65 -1.77 -23.23
C LEU A 136 12.52 -3.12 -22.50
N LEU A 137 12.26 -3.08 -21.20
CA LEU A 137 12.05 -4.26 -20.37
C LEU A 137 10.80 -5.01 -20.84
N ALA A 138 9.66 -4.32 -21.05
CA ALA A 138 8.41 -4.93 -21.46
C ALA A 138 8.56 -5.70 -22.78
N ARG A 139 9.20 -5.06 -23.77
CA ARG A 139 9.49 -5.65 -25.09
C ARG A 139 10.41 -6.86 -25.02
N SER A 140 11.37 -6.84 -24.11
CA SER A 140 12.34 -7.93 -23.99
C SER A 140 11.73 -9.11 -23.23
N MET A 141 10.96 -8.83 -22.18
CA MET A 141 10.33 -9.82 -21.32
C MET A 141 9.13 -10.53 -21.97
N ILE A 142 8.46 -9.93 -22.98
CA ILE A 142 7.35 -10.60 -23.66
C ILE A 142 7.81 -11.67 -24.66
N LYS A 143 9.01 -11.52 -25.25
CA LYS A 143 9.52 -12.40 -26.33
C LYS A 143 9.50 -13.90 -25.97
N PRO A 144 9.88 -14.33 -24.75
CA PRO A 144 9.90 -15.75 -24.38
C PRO A 144 8.52 -16.42 -24.36
N PHE A 145 7.43 -15.66 -24.21
CA PHE A 145 6.07 -16.21 -24.12
C PHE A 145 5.50 -16.63 -25.48
N GLY A 146 6.18 -16.29 -26.58
CA GLY A 146 5.82 -16.69 -27.94
C GLY A 146 4.51 -16.05 -28.42
N ARG A 147 3.77 -16.79 -29.25
CA ARG A 147 2.56 -16.28 -29.93
C ARG A 147 1.26 -16.90 -29.44
N LYS A 148 1.30 -17.92 -28.58
CA LYS A 148 0.09 -18.59 -28.08
C LYS A 148 -0.67 -17.64 -27.14
N SER A 149 -1.95 -17.39 -27.38
CA SER A 149 -2.74 -16.38 -26.65
C SER A 149 -2.72 -16.59 -25.14
N GLU A 150 -2.78 -17.85 -24.69
CA GLU A 150 -2.69 -18.21 -23.27
C GLU A 150 -1.34 -17.82 -22.67
N ASN A 151 -0.23 -18.05 -23.39
CA ASN A 151 1.11 -17.70 -22.91
C ASN A 151 1.32 -16.18 -22.95
N VAL A 152 0.74 -15.50 -23.94
CA VAL A 152 0.72 -14.03 -23.98
C VAL A 152 0.03 -13.46 -22.74
N LEU A 153 -1.13 -14.01 -22.35
CA LEU A 153 -1.80 -13.62 -21.09
C LEU A 153 -0.89 -13.81 -19.87
N LEU A 154 -0.21 -14.96 -19.78
CA LEU A 154 0.76 -15.21 -18.71
C LEU A 154 1.92 -14.20 -18.73
N GLY A 155 2.42 -13.87 -19.92
CA GLY A 155 3.45 -12.84 -20.10
C GLY A 155 2.98 -11.48 -19.60
N PHE A 156 1.76 -11.05 -19.94
CA PHE A 156 1.18 -9.83 -19.40
C PHE A 156 1.06 -9.86 -17.88
N LEU A 157 0.60 -10.98 -17.29
CA LEU A 157 0.52 -11.11 -15.82
C LEU A 157 1.90 -10.99 -15.16
N LEU A 158 2.89 -11.74 -15.62
CA LEU A 158 4.20 -11.76 -15.00
C LEU A 158 4.97 -10.44 -15.19
N ILE A 159 4.90 -9.84 -16.39
CA ILE A 159 5.57 -8.56 -16.67
C ILE A 159 4.91 -7.43 -15.87
N THR A 160 3.58 -7.36 -15.86
CA THR A 160 2.85 -6.37 -15.04
C THR A 160 3.19 -6.57 -13.57
N GLY A 161 3.23 -7.81 -13.09
CA GLY A 161 3.59 -8.13 -11.72
C GLY A 161 4.98 -7.65 -11.33
N VAL A 162 5.99 -7.93 -12.17
CA VAL A 162 7.37 -7.47 -11.97
C VAL A 162 7.47 -5.95 -11.98
N PHE A 163 6.80 -5.27 -12.91
CA PHE A 163 6.81 -3.81 -12.90
C PHE A 163 6.15 -3.25 -11.65
N SER A 164 5.04 -3.83 -11.20
CA SER A 164 4.36 -3.37 -9.99
C SER A 164 5.16 -3.54 -8.70
N MET A 165 6.23 -4.36 -8.70
CA MET A 165 7.16 -4.46 -7.57
C MET A 165 8.06 -3.24 -7.42
N PHE A 166 8.32 -2.50 -8.49
CA PHE A 166 9.28 -1.38 -8.47
C PHE A 166 8.65 -0.05 -8.90
N VAL A 167 7.50 -0.12 -9.56
CA VAL A 167 6.69 0.97 -10.06
C VAL A 167 5.35 0.91 -9.34
N SER A 168 4.72 2.06 -9.09
CA SER A 168 3.39 2.06 -8.46
C SER A 168 2.36 1.27 -9.28
N ASN A 169 1.44 0.57 -8.60
CA ASN A 169 0.39 -0.21 -9.25
C ASN A 169 -0.36 0.58 -10.33
N THR A 170 -0.67 1.85 -10.05
CA THR A 170 -1.40 2.75 -10.96
C THR A 170 -0.62 3.05 -12.23
N ALA A 171 0.66 3.44 -12.09
CA ALA A 171 1.51 3.74 -13.24
C ALA A 171 1.77 2.49 -14.08
N THR A 172 2.01 1.35 -13.43
CA THR A 172 2.15 0.06 -14.10
C THR A 172 0.89 -0.29 -14.89
N ALA A 173 -0.30 -0.12 -14.31
CA ALA A 173 -1.55 -0.42 -14.99
C ALA A 173 -1.79 0.48 -16.21
N ALA A 174 -1.57 1.79 -16.06
CA ALA A 174 -1.69 2.75 -17.15
C ALA A 174 -0.75 2.39 -18.31
N MET A 175 0.52 2.13 -18.01
CA MET A 175 1.53 1.72 -18.99
C MET A 175 1.12 0.42 -19.70
N MET A 176 0.81 -0.63 -18.94
CA MET A 176 0.49 -1.93 -19.53
C MET A 176 -0.77 -1.88 -20.41
N LEU A 177 -1.72 -0.99 -20.10
CA LEU A 177 -2.90 -0.79 -20.94
C LEU A 177 -2.55 -0.17 -22.30
N THR A 178 -1.57 0.74 -22.34
CA THR A 178 -1.08 1.28 -23.62
C THR A 178 -0.48 0.17 -24.50
N PHE A 179 0.25 -0.78 -23.90
CA PHE A 179 0.80 -1.94 -24.62
C PHE A 179 -0.25 -2.95 -25.08
N LEU A 180 -1.43 -3.00 -24.46
CA LEU A 180 -2.54 -3.83 -24.92
C LEU A 180 -3.27 -3.26 -26.13
N THR A 181 -3.17 -1.96 -26.41
CA THR A 181 -3.92 -1.32 -27.50
C THR A 181 -3.66 -1.97 -28.86
N PRO A 182 -2.39 -2.22 -29.29
CA PRO A 182 -2.12 -2.96 -30.52
C PRO A 182 -2.61 -4.42 -30.49
N VAL A 183 -2.64 -5.05 -29.32
CA VAL A 183 -3.08 -6.44 -29.13
C VAL A 183 -4.58 -6.57 -29.35
N PHE A 184 -5.35 -5.58 -28.92
CA PHE A 184 -6.80 -5.57 -29.13
C PHE A 184 -7.17 -5.58 -30.61
N ALA A 185 -6.42 -4.87 -31.46
CA ALA A 185 -6.64 -4.88 -32.91
C ALA A 185 -6.47 -6.29 -33.53
N ALA A 186 -5.64 -7.15 -32.92
CA ALA A 186 -5.39 -8.51 -33.39
C ALA A 186 -6.42 -9.56 -32.90
N LEU A 187 -7.27 -9.20 -31.93
CA LEU A 187 -8.28 -10.08 -31.31
C LEU A 187 -9.70 -9.74 -31.77
N PRO A 188 -10.62 -10.73 -31.85
CA PRO A 188 -12.02 -10.48 -32.19
C PRO A 188 -12.70 -9.55 -31.18
N ALA A 189 -13.51 -8.60 -31.67
CA ALA A 189 -14.13 -7.56 -30.86
C ALA A 189 -15.00 -8.08 -29.71
N ASN A 190 -15.72 -9.18 -29.94
CA ASN A 190 -16.64 -9.79 -28.98
C ASN A 190 -16.02 -10.99 -28.22
N GLY A 191 -14.71 -11.18 -28.32
CA GLY A 191 -14.03 -12.32 -27.70
C GLY A 191 -13.71 -12.09 -26.22
N LYS A 192 -13.97 -13.10 -25.38
CA LYS A 192 -13.59 -13.08 -23.95
C LYS A 192 -12.09 -12.86 -23.71
N GLY A 193 -11.23 -13.12 -24.70
CA GLY A 193 -9.79 -12.86 -24.62
C GLY A 193 -9.41 -11.39 -24.41
N ARG A 194 -10.20 -10.42 -24.93
CA ARG A 194 -9.96 -8.99 -24.64
C ARG A 194 -10.26 -8.66 -23.18
N ILE A 195 -11.30 -9.28 -22.60
CA ILE A 195 -11.66 -9.17 -21.19
C ILE A 195 -10.54 -9.77 -20.33
N ALA A 196 -10.06 -10.98 -20.68
CA ALA A 196 -8.98 -11.66 -19.96
C ALA A 196 -7.69 -10.83 -19.88
N LEU A 197 -7.25 -10.26 -21.01
CA LEU A 197 -6.07 -9.40 -21.07
C LEU A 197 -6.27 -8.08 -20.33
N THR A 198 -7.47 -7.50 -20.40
CA THR A 198 -7.74 -6.24 -19.69
C THR A 198 -7.79 -6.47 -18.17
N LEU A 199 -8.35 -7.59 -17.72
CA LEU A 199 -8.40 -7.98 -16.30
C LEU A 199 -7.07 -8.47 -15.75
N SER A 200 -6.16 -8.99 -16.58
CA SER A 200 -4.84 -9.40 -16.10
C SER A 200 -4.00 -8.23 -15.60
N ILE A 201 -4.18 -7.03 -16.14
CA ILE A 201 -3.46 -5.83 -15.71
C ILE A 201 -3.76 -5.48 -14.24
N PRO A 202 -5.01 -5.18 -13.84
CA PRO A 202 -5.31 -4.82 -12.46
C PRO A 202 -4.97 -5.94 -11.48
N VAL A 203 -5.23 -7.20 -11.86
CA VAL A 203 -4.87 -8.37 -11.06
C VAL A 203 -3.37 -8.42 -10.81
N ALA A 204 -2.57 -8.35 -11.86
CA ALA A 204 -1.12 -8.43 -11.72
C ALA A 204 -0.50 -7.19 -11.08
N ALA A 205 -1.05 -6.00 -11.29
CA ALA A 205 -0.58 -4.80 -10.61
C ALA A 205 -0.79 -4.91 -9.09
N ASN A 206 -2.00 -5.29 -8.66
CA ASN A 206 -2.31 -5.39 -7.24
C ASN A 206 -1.55 -6.53 -6.55
N LEU A 207 -1.49 -7.72 -7.15
CA LEU A 207 -0.72 -8.84 -6.61
C LEU A 207 0.80 -8.59 -6.69
N GLY A 208 1.26 -8.03 -7.80
CA GLY A 208 2.67 -7.71 -8.06
C GLY A 208 3.27 -6.79 -6.99
N GLY A 209 2.52 -5.76 -6.60
CA GLY A 209 2.95 -4.80 -5.58
C GLY A 209 3.25 -5.42 -4.21
N MET A 210 2.76 -6.62 -3.90
CA MET A 210 3.09 -7.32 -2.66
C MET A 210 4.54 -7.82 -2.61
N GLY A 211 5.16 -8.01 -3.78
CA GLY A 211 6.44 -8.72 -3.91
C GLY A 211 7.63 -8.04 -3.24
N THR A 212 7.58 -6.72 -3.06
CA THR A 212 8.65 -5.91 -2.45
C THR A 212 8.05 -4.90 -1.47
N PRO A 213 8.84 -4.38 -0.51
CA PRO A 213 8.36 -3.35 0.40
C PRO A 213 7.82 -2.09 -0.28
N ILE A 214 8.44 -1.66 -1.39
CA ILE A 214 8.09 -0.41 -2.09
C ILE A 214 6.96 -0.56 -3.11
N GLY A 215 6.56 -1.78 -3.46
CA GLY A 215 5.57 -2.01 -4.53
C GLY A 215 4.19 -1.42 -4.19
N THR A 216 3.78 -1.51 -2.92
CA THR A 216 2.49 -0.98 -2.47
C THR A 216 2.56 -0.44 -1.02
N PRO A 217 1.85 0.67 -0.71
CA PRO A 217 1.93 1.27 0.63
C PRO A 217 1.53 0.40 1.83
N PRO A 218 0.54 -0.53 1.75
CA PRO A 218 0.26 -1.47 2.85
C PRO A 218 1.49 -2.23 3.35
N ASN A 219 2.42 -2.62 2.46
CA ASN A 219 3.64 -3.33 2.85
C ASN A 219 4.52 -2.47 3.75
N MET A 220 4.71 -1.21 3.38
CA MET A 220 5.50 -0.26 4.15
C MET A 220 4.87 0.08 5.49
N ILE A 221 3.54 0.22 5.51
CA ILE A 221 2.82 0.45 6.75
C ILE A 221 3.06 -0.74 7.69
N ALA A 222 2.95 -1.98 7.21
CA ALA A 222 3.32 -3.14 8.03
C ALA A 222 4.80 -3.09 8.46
N LEU A 223 5.72 -2.83 7.52
CA LEU A 223 7.17 -2.80 7.78
C LEU A 223 7.56 -1.77 8.85
N LYS A 224 6.93 -0.59 8.86
CA LYS A 224 7.17 0.45 9.88
C LYS A 224 6.93 -0.07 11.30
N TYR A 225 5.87 -0.84 11.51
CA TYR A 225 5.54 -1.37 12.83
C TYR A 225 6.39 -2.59 13.19
N LEU A 226 6.70 -3.43 12.19
CA LEU A 226 7.57 -4.60 12.38
C LEU A 226 8.99 -4.20 12.75
N ASN A 227 9.50 -3.13 12.14
CA ASN A 227 10.86 -2.63 12.37
C ASN A 227 10.91 -1.47 13.36
N SER A 228 9.80 -1.16 14.05
CA SER A 228 9.81 -0.10 15.05
C SER A 228 10.76 -0.49 16.20
N PRO A 229 11.77 0.34 16.54
CA PRO A 229 12.71 0.06 17.63
C PRO A 229 12.02 -0.01 19.00
N GLU A 230 10.94 0.76 19.15
CA GLU A 230 10.10 0.79 20.35
C GLU A 230 9.07 -0.36 20.37
N GLY A 231 9.00 -1.13 19.28
CA GLY A 231 8.08 -2.25 19.09
C GLY A 231 8.83 -3.58 18.97
N LEU A 232 8.63 -4.28 17.85
CA LEU A 232 9.16 -5.64 17.65
C LEU A 232 10.63 -5.65 17.24
N ASN A 233 11.15 -4.53 16.72
CA ASN A 233 12.52 -4.37 16.24
C ASN A 233 13.03 -5.56 15.40
N MET A 234 12.17 -6.08 14.53
CA MET A 234 12.45 -7.31 13.77
C MET A 234 13.48 -7.14 12.68
N ASP A 235 13.76 -5.88 12.31
CA ASP A 235 14.77 -5.53 11.32
C ASP A 235 14.60 -6.30 9.99
N ILE A 236 13.34 -6.50 9.59
CA ILE A 236 12.97 -7.13 8.32
C ILE A 236 13.50 -6.26 7.20
N GLY A 237 14.58 -6.70 6.56
CA GLY A 237 15.17 -6.04 5.41
C GLY A 237 14.37 -6.25 4.12
N PHE A 238 14.76 -5.53 3.09
CA PHE A 238 14.14 -5.62 1.76
C PHE A 238 14.32 -7.03 1.15
N GLY A 239 15.53 -7.60 1.23
CA GLY A 239 15.80 -8.97 0.79
C GLY A 239 15.00 -10.02 1.56
N THR A 240 14.87 -9.88 2.88
CA THR A 240 14.08 -10.79 3.73
C THR A 240 12.62 -10.78 3.32
N TRP A 241 12.01 -9.60 3.12
CA TRP A 241 10.63 -9.48 2.62
C TRP A 241 10.44 -10.22 1.29
N MET A 242 11.35 -9.97 0.33
CA MET A 242 11.29 -10.60 -0.99
C MET A 242 11.40 -12.12 -0.92
N MET A 243 12.18 -12.66 0.02
CA MET A 243 12.42 -14.10 0.12
C MET A 243 11.12 -14.91 0.22
N PHE A 244 10.11 -14.41 0.93
CA PHE A 244 8.82 -15.08 1.06
C PHE A 244 7.71 -14.45 0.21
N MET A 245 7.74 -13.15 -0.05
CA MET A 245 6.71 -12.49 -0.85
C MET A 245 6.86 -12.70 -2.35
N LEU A 246 8.09 -12.73 -2.88
CA LEU A 246 8.29 -12.93 -4.31
C LEU A 246 7.79 -14.31 -4.78
N PRO A 247 8.11 -15.43 -4.10
CA PRO A 247 7.53 -16.73 -4.46
C PRO A 247 6.01 -16.77 -4.34
N LEU A 248 5.44 -16.15 -3.30
CA LEU A 248 3.99 -16.05 -3.12
C LEU A 248 3.35 -15.32 -4.31
N VAL A 249 3.87 -14.15 -4.67
CA VAL A 249 3.34 -13.36 -5.79
C VAL A 249 3.44 -14.12 -7.11
N ILE A 250 4.58 -14.76 -7.41
CA ILE A 250 4.73 -15.57 -8.62
C ILE A 250 3.68 -16.67 -8.67
N LEU A 251 3.48 -17.39 -7.57
CA LEU A 251 2.46 -18.42 -7.45
C LEU A 251 1.05 -17.86 -7.69
N LEU A 252 0.71 -16.73 -7.06
CA LEU A 252 -0.59 -16.09 -7.23
C LEU A 252 -0.82 -15.58 -8.66
N LEU A 253 0.21 -15.07 -9.34
CA LEU A 253 0.12 -14.67 -10.76
C LEU A 253 -0.12 -15.87 -11.68
N VAL A 254 0.53 -17.01 -11.41
CA VAL A 254 0.31 -18.27 -12.15
C VAL A 254 -1.10 -18.83 -11.89
N ILE A 255 -1.60 -18.73 -10.66
CA ILE A 255 -2.99 -19.11 -10.36
C ILE A 255 -3.97 -18.16 -11.05
N SER A 256 -3.71 -16.87 -11.02
CA SER A 256 -4.49 -15.84 -11.71
C SER A 256 -4.61 -16.11 -13.20
N TRP A 257 -3.53 -16.57 -13.82
CA TRP A 257 -3.53 -17.00 -15.21
C TRP A 257 -4.56 -18.12 -15.46
N ARG A 258 -4.58 -19.16 -14.63
CA ARG A 258 -5.53 -20.28 -14.76
C ARG A 258 -6.96 -19.84 -14.49
N VAL A 259 -7.19 -19.01 -13.49
CA VAL A 259 -8.52 -18.49 -13.14
C VAL A 259 -9.07 -17.62 -14.28
N LEU A 260 -8.24 -16.74 -14.86
CA LEU A 260 -8.65 -15.91 -16.00
C LEU A 260 -8.97 -16.76 -17.24
N LEU A 261 -8.18 -17.80 -17.54
CA LEU A 261 -8.47 -18.70 -18.66
C LEU A 261 -9.75 -19.52 -18.45
N TYR A 262 -10.04 -19.90 -17.20
CA TYR A 262 -11.26 -20.63 -16.85
C TYR A 262 -12.52 -19.80 -17.10
N PHE A 263 -12.54 -18.54 -16.63
CA PHE A 263 -13.71 -17.67 -16.80
C PHE A 263 -13.79 -17.01 -18.20
N PHE A 264 -12.63 -16.72 -18.81
CA PHE A 264 -12.50 -15.94 -20.03
C PHE A 264 -11.59 -16.63 -21.08
N PRO A 265 -11.99 -17.80 -21.61
CA PRO A 265 -11.18 -18.55 -22.56
C PRO A 265 -10.97 -17.80 -23.89
N PHE A 266 -9.79 -17.97 -24.50
CA PHE A 266 -9.47 -17.39 -25.79
C PHE A 266 -10.06 -18.21 -26.95
N THR A 267 -10.76 -17.55 -27.87
CA THR A 267 -11.23 -18.17 -29.12
C THR A 267 -10.11 -18.26 -30.17
N LYS A 268 -9.29 -17.23 -30.28
CA LYS A 268 -8.12 -17.22 -31.19
C LYS A 268 -6.91 -17.79 -30.45
N LYS A 269 -6.27 -18.82 -31.02
CA LYS A 269 -5.15 -19.53 -30.39
C LYS A 269 -3.81 -18.78 -30.47
N THR A 270 -3.66 -17.86 -31.42
CA THR A 270 -2.41 -17.11 -31.64
C THR A 270 -2.63 -15.60 -31.76
N ILE A 271 -1.67 -14.84 -31.24
CA ILE A 271 -1.58 -13.38 -31.29
C ILE A 271 -0.17 -13.02 -31.75
N ASP A 272 -0.07 -12.24 -32.82
CA ASP A 272 1.19 -11.60 -33.21
C ASP A 272 1.29 -10.25 -32.51
N LEU A 273 2.23 -10.16 -31.56
CA LEU A 273 2.51 -8.95 -30.81
C LEU A 273 3.54 -8.11 -31.56
N HIS A 274 3.18 -6.87 -31.89
CA HIS A 274 4.13 -5.84 -32.29
C HIS A 274 4.02 -4.71 -31.26
N ILE A 275 4.92 -4.72 -30.28
CA ILE A 275 4.98 -3.65 -29.27
C ILE A 275 5.74 -2.47 -29.88
N THR A 276 5.02 -1.39 -30.18
CA THR A 276 5.57 -0.09 -30.57
C THR A 276 5.99 0.72 -29.33
N GLY A 277 6.83 1.75 -29.49
CA GLY A 277 7.44 2.48 -28.38
C GLY A 277 8.84 3.01 -28.72
N GLU A 278 9.13 4.22 -28.29
CA GLU A 278 10.46 4.83 -28.42
C GLU A 278 11.33 4.44 -27.23
N VAL A 279 12.62 4.20 -27.47
CA VAL A 279 13.60 3.97 -26.40
C VAL A 279 14.69 5.01 -26.55
N HIS A 280 14.90 5.83 -25.53
CA HIS A 280 15.98 6.81 -25.54
C HIS A 280 17.32 6.10 -25.35
N ARG A 281 18.27 6.34 -26.27
CA ARG A 281 19.60 5.70 -26.27
C ARG A 281 20.74 6.65 -25.82
N GLY A 282 20.44 7.58 -24.91
CA GLY A 282 21.41 8.53 -24.38
C GLY A 282 22.25 7.99 -23.22
N TRP A 283 23.34 8.68 -22.84
CA TRP A 283 24.17 8.31 -21.68
C TRP A 283 23.38 8.28 -20.37
N ARG A 284 22.37 9.15 -20.24
CA ARG A 284 21.44 9.17 -19.09
C ARG A 284 20.62 7.89 -18.94
N MET A 285 20.31 7.20 -20.04
CA MET A 285 19.64 5.89 -19.98
C MET A 285 20.56 4.86 -19.30
N TRP A 286 21.86 4.86 -19.62
CA TRP A 286 22.83 3.99 -18.96
C TRP A 286 22.99 4.32 -17.47
N VAL A 287 22.94 5.60 -17.10
CA VAL A 287 22.89 6.00 -15.68
C VAL A 287 21.66 5.38 -15.00
N VAL A 288 20.47 5.51 -15.60
CA VAL A 288 19.25 4.91 -15.04
C VAL A 288 19.40 3.39 -14.88
N CYS A 289 19.83 2.69 -15.92
CA CYS A 289 20.04 1.24 -15.86
C CYS A 289 21.04 0.83 -14.77
N ALA A 290 22.19 1.48 -14.71
CA ALA A 290 23.24 1.18 -13.73
C ALA A 290 22.77 1.45 -12.30
N THR A 291 22.18 2.63 -12.06
CA THR A 291 21.65 3.01 -10.74
C THR A 291 20.51 2.07 -10.32
N PHE A 292 19.61 1.68 -11.23
CA PHE A 292 18.54 0.75 -10.94
C PHE A 292 19.08 -0.62 -10.51
N ILE A 293 20.04 -1.18 -11.25
CA ILE A 293 20.69 -2.46 -10.91
C ILE A 293 21.43 -2.36 -9.57
N VAL A 294 22.25 -1.32 -9.38
CA VAL A 294 23.01 -1.13 -8.13
C VAL A 294 22.06 -0.99 -6.94
N THR A 295 20.97 -0.24 -7.08
CA THR A 295 20.00 -0.04 -5.98
C THR A 295 19.32 -1.36 -5.60
N ILE A 296 18.87 -2.15 -6.59
CA ILE A 296 18.28 -3.47 -6.32
C ILE A 296 19.29 -4.41 -5.66
N LEU A 297 20.53 -4.44 -6.14
CA LEU A 297 21.57 -5.27 -5.52
C LEU A 297 21.81 -4.86 -4.07
N LEU A 298 21.92 -3.56 -3.77
CA LEU A 298 22.10 -3.06 -2.41
C LEU A 298 20.89 -3.34 -1.50
N TRP A 299 19.67 -3.40 -2.04
CA TRP A 299 18.48 -3.78 -1.27
C TRP A 299 18.38 -5.28 -1.00
N VAL A 300 18.81 -6.12 -1.94
CA VAL A 300 18.72 -7.58 -1.81
C VAL A 300 19.86 -8.13 -0.95
N ILE A 301 21.06 -7.54 -1.03
CA ILE A 301 22.20 -7.95 -0.21
C ILE A 301 21.93 -7.54 1.25
N PRO A 302 22.07 -8.46 2.23
CA PRO A 302 21.86 -8.16 3.64
C PRO A 302 22.73 -7.00 4.15
N LYS A 303 22.19 -6.23 5.10
CA LYS A 303 22.86 -5.05 5.66
C LYS A 303 24.17 -5.39 6.38
N GLU A 304 24.33 -6.62 6.85
CA GLU A 304 25.54 -7.13 7.50
C GLU A 304 26.73 -7.13 6.54
N ILE A 305 26.46 -7.21 5.22
CA ILE A 305 27.47 -7.19 4.16
C ILE A 305 27.66 -5.78 3.62
N THR A 306 26.57 -5.05 3.34
CA THR A 306 26.64 -3.71 2.72
C THR A 306 26.98 -2.60 3.72
N GLY A 307 26.70 -2.81 5.01
CA GLY A 307 26.83 -1.81 6.08
C GLY A 307 25.75 -0.72 6.08
N ILE A 308 24.78 -0.78 5.16
CA ILE A 308 23.73 0.24 5.01
C ILE A 308 22.34 -0.40 4.95
N ASP A 309 21.35 0.26 5.56
CA ASP A 309 19.97 -0.21 5.57
C ASP A 309 19.22 0.14 4.26
N ALA A 310 18.07 -0.48 4.04
CA ALA A 310 17.28 -0.25 2.83
C ALA A 310 16.83 1.21 2.66
N ASN A 311 16.59 1.91 3.78
CA ASN A 311 16.18 3.31 3.78
C ASN A 311 17.30 4.22 3.26
N THR A 312 18.55 3.97 3.69
CA THR A 312 19.75 4.68 3.22
C THR A 312 20.03 4.36 1.76
N VAL A 313 19.88 3.10 1.35
CA VAL A 313 20.03 2.69 -0.06
C VAL A 313 19.07 3.46 -0.97
N ALA A 314 17.86 3.77 -0.51
CA ALA A 314 16.89 4.54 -1.28
C ALA A 314 17.33 5.98 -1.58
N MET A 315 18.28 6.54 -0.82
CA MET A 315 18.86 7.86 -1.09
C MET A 315 19.81 7.85 -2.30
N VAL A 316 20.39 6.69 -2.64
CA VAL A 316 21.34 6.53 -3.77
C VAL A 316 20.73 6.97 -5.09
N PRO A 317 19.58 6.42 -5.55
CA PRO A 317 18.98 6.88 -6.79
C PRO A 317 18.56 8.35 -6.75
N MET A 318 18.11 8.86 -5.60
CA MET A 318 17.75 10.27 -5.43
C MET A 318 18.95 11.19 -5.69
N GLY A 319 20.08 10.90 -5.04
CA GLY A 319 21.31 11.68 -5.21
C GLY A 319 21.89 11.57 -6.61
N VAL A 320 22.00 10.34 -7.14
CA VAL A 320 22.59 10.11 -8.47
C VAL A 320 21.76 10.76 -9.56
N PHE A 321 20.43 10.61 -9.54
CA PHE A 321 19.57 11.19 -10.58
C PHE A 321 19.44 12.70 -10.49
N ALA A 322 19.53 13.28 -9.28
CA ALA A 322 19.59 14.73 -9.11
C ALA A 322 20.89 15.31 -9.69
N VAL A 323 22.05 14.74 -9.36
CA VAL A 323 23.36 15.23 -9.83
C VAL A 323 23.53 15.08 -11.33
N THR A 324 23.04 13.97 -11.90
CA THR A 324 23.18 13.68 -13.35
C THR A 324 22.14 14.39 -14.22
N GLY A 325 21.16 15.06 -13.60
CA GLY A 325 20.04 15.72 -14.29
C GLY A 325 19.12 14.76 -15.03
N VAL A 326 19.08 13.48 -14.60
CA VAL A 326 18.09 12.50 -15.06
C VAL A 326 16.70 12.95 -14.59
N ILE A 327 16.62 13.37 -13.32
CA ILE A 327 15.43 13.97 -12.71
C ILE A 327 15.64 15.47 -12.54
N THR A 328 14.56 16.20 -12.78
CA THR A 328 14.44 17.66 -12.68
C THR A 328 13.37 18.01 -11.65
N ALA A 329 13.30 19.27 -11.23
CA ALA A 329 12.27 19.74 -10.31
C ALA A 329 10.84 19.49 -10.82
N LYS A 330 10.64 19.43 -12.14
CA LYS A 330 9.34 19.11 -12.74
C LYS A 330 8.96 17.66 -12.54
N ASP A 331 9.92 16.74 -12.65
CA ASP A 331 9.66 15.31 -12.45
C ASP A 331 9.33 15.01 -10.97
N LEU A 332 9.84 15.79 -10.02
CA LEU A 332 9.46 15.67 -8.59
C LEU A 332 7.97 15.99 -8.35
N GLN A 333 7.30 16.69 -9.27
CA GLN A 333 5.86 16.93 -9.21
C GLN A 333 5.04 15.69 -9.59
N GLU A 334 5.65 14.70 -10.22
CA GLU A 334 5.00 13.42 -10.57
C GLU A 334 4.96 12.44 -9.39
N ILE A 335 5.69 12.73 -8.31
CA ILE A 335 5.61 11.96 -7.06
C ILE A 335 4.18 12.03 -6.52
N ASN A 336 3.64 10.89 -6.11
CA ASN A 336 2.32 10.83 -5.50
C ASN A 336 2.37 11.29 -4.04
N TRP A 337 2.45 12.60 -3.83
CA TRP A 337 2.49 13.24 -2.51
C TRP A 337 1.26 12.91 -1.65
N SER A 338 0.11 12.63 -2.26
CA SER A 338 -1.09 12.19 -1.54
C SER A 338 -0.86 10.89 -0.79
N VAL A 339 -0.14 9.92 -1.37
CA VAL A 339 0.18 8.66 -0.71
C VAL A 339 1.19 8.88 0.41
N ILE A 340 2.19 9.76 0.21
CA ILE A 340 3.17 10.11 1.24
C ILE A 340 2.47 10.68 2.49
N TRP A 341 1.63 11.68 2.30
CA TRP A 341 0.85 12.28 3.39
C TRP A 341 -0.10 11.28 4.04
N MET A 342 -0.72 10.40 3.25
CA MET A 342 -1.61 9.38 3.77
C MET A 342 -0.89 8.45 4.76
N VAL A 343 0.28 7.91 4.37
CA VAL A 343 1.11 7.04 5.22
C VAL A 343 1.58 7.78 6.47
N ALA A 344 2.04 9.04 6.33
CA ALA A 344 2.50 9.85 7.45
C ALA A 344 1.41 10.06 8.53
N GLY A 345 0.14 10.22 8.13
CA GLY A 345 -0.96 10.32 9.10
C GLY A 345 -1.21 9.03 9.87
N GLY A 346 -1.09 7.87 9.22
CA GLY A 346 -1.14 6.56 9.89
C GLY A 346 0.00 6.39 10.90
N PHE A 347 1.22 6.81 10.53
CA PHE A 347 2.37 6.78 11.43
C PHE A 347 2.18 7.71 12.63
N ALA A 348 1.63 8.91 12.41
CA ALA A 348 1.31 9.84 13.48
C ALA A 348 0.26 9.26 14.45
N LEU A 349 -0.80 8.60 13.95
CA LEU A 349 -1.76 7.90 14.81
C LEU A 349 -1.09 6.79 15.64
N GLY A 350 -0.23 5.99 15.01
CA GLY A 350 0.54 4.96 15.70
C GLY A 350 1.42 5.49 16.81
N LEU A 351 2.15 6.58 16.52
CA LEU A 351 2.94 7.30 17.50
C LEU A 351 2.05 7.84 18.62
N GLY A 352 0.87 8.37 18.29
CA GLY A 352 -0.12 8.79 19.27
C GLY A 352 -0.49 7.66 20.22
N MET A 353 -0.91 6.52 19.69
CA MET A 353 -1.35 5.37 20.48
C MET A 353 -0.25 4.82 21.41
N ASN A 354 0.97 4.63 20.89
CA ASN A 354 2.07 4.06 21.69
C ASN A 354 2.74 5.11 22.57
N GLY A 355 3.09 6.27 22.01
CA GLY A 355 3.83 7.32 22.70
C GLY A 355 3.03 7.99 23.83
N SER A 356 1.70 7.92 23.81
CA SER A 356 0.87 8.46 24.89
C SER A 356 0.57 7.45 26.00
N GLY A 357 1.00 6.19 25.87
CA GLY A 357 0.60 5.11 26.78
C GLY A 357 -0.83 4.58 26.58
N LEU A 358 -1.54 5.01 25.51
CA LEU A 358 -2.92 4.58 25.26
C LEU A 358 -2.97 3.09 24.92
N ALA A 359 -1.99 2.62 24.14
CA ALA A 359 -1.85 1.22 23.77
C ALA A 359 -1.72 0.32 25.00
N GLU A 360 -0.86 0.68 25.96
CA GLU A 360 -0.63 -0.04 27.20
C GLU A 360 -1.90 -0.11 28.04
N ASN A 361 -2.56 1.03 28.27
CA ASN A 361 -3.80 1.08 29.04
C ASN A 361 -4.93 0.25 28.41
N ALA A 362 -5.01 0.22 27.07
CA ALA A 362 -5.97 -0.60 26.34
C ALA A 362 -5.67 -2.10 26.48
N ILE A 363 -4.40 -2.49 26.47
CA ILE A 363 -3.97 -3.88 26.69
C ILE A 363 -4.34 -4.36 28.09
N ASP A 364 -4.12 -3.54 29.11
CA ASP A 364 -4.43 -3.89 30.50
C ASP A 364 -5.95 -4.02 30.75
N SER A 365 -6.76 -3.35 29.93
CA SER A 365 -8.22 -3.33 30.07
C SER A 365 -8.94 -4.44 29.30
N ILE A 366 -8.30 -5.06 28.31
CA ILE A 366 -8.93 -6.07 27.43
C ILE A 366 -8.13 -7.38 27.52
N PRO A 367 -8.78 -8.55 27.77
CA PRO A 367 -8.10 -9.83 27.94
C PRO A 367 -7.63 -10.45 26.60
N PHE A 368 -6.83 -9.72 25.83
CA PHE A 368 -6.34 -10.13 24.52
C PHE A 368 -5.59 -11.47 24.54
N GLY A 369 -4.87 -11.78 25.63
CA GLY A 369 -4.17 -13.06 25.78
C GLY A 369 -5.07 -14.31 25.75
N SER A 370 -6.39 -14.16 25.97
CA SER A 370 -7.35 -15.25 25.87
C SER A 370 -7.87 -15.50 24.45
N TRP A 371 -7.59 -14.59 23.52
CA TRP A 371 -8.11 -14.66 22.16
C TRP A 371 -7.30 -15.62 21.29
N SER A 372 -7.99 -16.28 20.36
CA SER A 372 -7.33 -17.20 19.42
C SER A 372 -6.51 -16.42 18.37
N PRO A 373 -5.18 -16.66 18.26
CA PRO A 373 -4.33 -16.05 17.23
C PRO A 373 -4.84 -16.27 15.82
N VAL A 374 -5.28 -17.49 15.51
CA VAL A 374 -5.83 -17.86 14.20
C VAL A 374 -7.12 -17.12 13.92
N ALA A 375 -8.01 -17.00 14.92
CA ALA A 375 -9.26 -16.26 14.76
C ALA A 375 -8.99 -14.78 14.48
N ILE A 376 -8.02 -14.17 15.17
CA ILE A 376 -7.63 -12.78 14.93
C ILE A 376 -7.06 -12.59 13.53
N LEU A 377 -6.15 -13.45 13.07
CA LEU A 377 -5.61 -13.40 11.71
C LEU A 377 -6.74 -13.47 10.65
N LEU A 378 -7.65 -14.44 10.79
CA LEU A 378 -8.72 -14.64 9.82
C LEU A 378 -9.76 -13.51 9.83
N ILE A 379 -10.26 -13.14 11.00
CA ILE A 379 -11.31 -12.11 11.14
C ILE A 379 -10.77 -10.74 10.73
N SER A 380 -9.61 -10.34 11.25
CA SER A 380 -9.01 -9.06 10.89
C SER A 380 -8.65 -9.00 9.40
N GLY A 381 -8.18 -10.12 8.84
CA GLY A 381 -7.97 -10.31 7.42
C GLY A 381 -9.23 -10.10 6.57
N LEU A 382 -10.33 -10.75 6.96
CA LEU A 382 -11.61 -10.64 6.25
C LEU A 382 -12.18 -9.22 6.35
N ILE A 383 -12.08 -8.58 7.51
CA ILE A 383 -12.47 -7.18 7.71
C ILE A 383 -11.62 -6.29 6.79
N CYS A 384 -10.30 -6.47 6.80
CA CYS A 384 -9.38 -5.72 5.95
C CYS A 384 -9.73 -5.88 4.47
N TYR A 385 -9.87 -7.12 4.00
CA TYR A 385 -10.22 -7.42 2.62
C TYR A 385 -11.56 -6.80 2.23
N PHE A 386 -12.58 -6.90 3.09
CA PHE A 386 -13.88 -6.29 2.83
C PHE A 386 -13.77 -4.77 2.73
N LEU A 387 -13.20 -4.10 3.75
CA LEU A 387 -13.06 -2.64 3.78
C LEU A 387 -12.25 -2.12 2.60
N SER A 388 -11.17 -2.80 2.25
CA SER A 388 -10.26 -2.42 1.18
C SER A 388 -10.88 -2.55 -0.22
N ASN A 389 -12.08 -3.14 -0.35
CA ASN A 389 -12.83 -3.09 -1.62
C ASN A 389 -13.62 -1.80 -1.79
N PHE A 390 -13.93 -1.09 -0.70
CA PHE A 390 -14.73 0.14 -0.69
C PHE A 390 -13.90 1.40 -0.43
N ILE A 391 -12.74 1.23 0.20
CA ILE A 391 -11.82 2.29 0.59
C ILE A 391 -10.45 1.94 0.01
N SER A 392 -9.59 2.95 -0.20
CA SER A 392 -8.23 2.69 -0.67
C SER A 392 -7.45 1.70 0.22
N ASN A 393 -6.75 0.75 -0.40
CA ASN A 393 -5.94 -0.26 0.30
C ASN A 393 -4.96 0.35 1.32
N THR A 394 -4.41 1.50 0.99
CA THR A 394 -3.46 2.20 1.87
C THR A 394 -4.16 2.78 3.10
N ALA A 395 -5.34 3.40 2.94
CA ALA A 395 -6.09 3.91 4.09
C ALA A 395 -6.58 2.77 4.99
N THR A 396 -7.01 1.64 4.41
CA THR A 396 -7.38 0.44 5.19
C THR A 396 -6.20 -0.09 6.00
N ALA A 397 -5.00 -0.18 5.39
CA ALA A 397 -3.80 -0.59 6.11
C ALA A 397 -3.38 0.43 7.19
N ALA A 398 -3.43 1.73 6.87
CA ALA A 398 -3.10 2.82 7.81
C ALA A 398 -4.05 2.84 9.03
N LEU A 399 -5.29 2.37 8.85
CA LEU A 399 -6.27 2.22 9.92
C LEU A 399 -6.02 0.96 10.76
N LEU A 400 -5.89 -0.21 10.12
CA LEU A 400 -5.92 -1.50 10.80
C LEU A 400 -4.58 -1.91 11.41
N VAL A 401 -3.45 -1.58 10.76
CA VAL A 401 -2.12 -1.98 11.24
C VAL A 401 -1.81 -1.41 12.64
N PRO A 402 -2.03 -0.11 12.94
CA PRO A 402 -1.80 0.42 14.30
C PRO A 402 -2.64 -0.29 15.36
N ILE A 403 -3.93 -0.53 15.09
CA ILE A 403 -4.82 -1.25 16.02
C ILE A 403 -4.28 -2.66 16.28
N LEU A 404 -3.98 -3.38 15.21
CA LEU A 404 -3.57 -4.78 15.31
C LEU A 404 -2.18 -4.91 15.93
N ALA A 405 -1.29 -3.92 15.79
CA ALA A 405 -0.03 -3.89 16.51
C ALA A 405 -0.26 -3.86 18.03
N VAL A 406 -1.21 -3.06 18.52
CA VAL A 406 -1.59 -3.01 19.95
C VAL A 406 -2.23 -4.32 20.40
N VAL A 407 -3.18 -4.86 19.62
CA VAL A 407 -3.80 -6.16 19.91
C VAL A 407 -2.73 -7.25 20.01
N CYS A 408 -1.80 -7.29 19.06
CA CYS A 408 -0.74 -8.30 19.04
C CYS A 408 0.19 -8.17 20.23
N LYS A 409 0.55 -6.94 20.63
CA LYS A 409 1.33 -6.67 21.85
C LYS A 409 0.61 -7.23 23.09
N GLY A 410 -0.70 -7.05 23.20
CA GLY A 410 -1.50 -7.59 24.29
C GLY A 410 -1.70 -9.11 24.27
N MET A 411 -1.65 -9.74 23.10
CA MET A 411 -1.68 -11.21 22.98
C MET A 411 -0.35 -11.86 23.39
N GLY A 412 0.77 -11.13 23.24
CA GLY A 412 2.10 -11.58 23.64
C GLY A 412 2.47 -12.95 23.07
N GLY A 413 2.96 -13.84 23.94
CA GLY A 413 3.46 -15.16 23.55
C GLY A 413 2.43 -16.10 22.91
N ALA A 414 1.12 -15.82 23.03
CA ALA A 414 0.07 -16.64 22.39
C ALA A 414 0.23 -16.68 20.86
N LEU A 415 0.77 -15.61 20.27
CA LEU A 415 1.01 -15.49 18.84
C LEU A 415 2.13 -16.39 18.32
N GLY A 416 2.96 -16.97 19.19
CA GLY A 416 4.06 -17.85 18.78
C GLY A 416 3.57 -19.04 17.95
N SER A 417 2.34 -19.50 18.18
CA SER A 417 1.70 -20.58 17.42
C SER A 417 1.50 -20.27 15.92
N ILE A 418 1.49 -19.00 15.52
CA ILE A 418 1.27 -18.57 14.13
C ILE A 418 2.45 -17.76 13.57
N GLY A 419 3.60 -17.70 14.25
CA GLY A 419 4.75 -16.91 13.80
C GLY A 419 4.81 -15.47 14.33
N GLY A 420 4.07 -15.16 15.39
CA GLY A 420 4.15 -13.87 16.07
C GLY A 420 3.36 -12.75 15.38
N THR A 421 3.65 -11.52 15.80
CA THR A 421 2.99 -10.31 15.28
C THR A 421 3.23 -10.09 13.78
N ALA A 422 4.36 -10.57 13.26
CA ALA A 422 4.71 -10.50 11.83
C ALA A 422 3.63 -11.10 10.94
N THR A 423 3.16 -12.30 11.27
CA THR A 423 2.12 -12.99 10.49
C THR A 423 0.84 -12.18 10.40
N ILE A 424 0.43 -11.49 11.47
CA ILE A 424 -0.80 -10.68 11.47
C ILE A 424 -0.59 -9.41 10.65
N LEU A 425 0.45 -8.62 10.93
CA LEU A 425 0.63 -7.33 10.25
C LEU A 425 0.92 -7.49 8.76
N ILE A 426 1.73 -8.48 8.39
CA ILE A 426 1.99 -8.82 6.99
C ILE A 426 0.72 -9.41 6.35
N GLY A 427 -0.05 -10.22 7.08
CA GLY A 427 -1.33 -10.74 6.61
C GLY A 427 -2.33 -9.64 6.23
N ILE A 428 -2.36 -8.56 7.00
CA ILE A 428 -3.18 -7.37 6.69
C ILE A 428 -2.70 -6.67 5.42
N ALA A 429 -1.39 -6.56 5.21
CA ALA A 429 -0.85 -5.99 3.97
C ALA A 429 -1.25 -6.84 2.74
N ILE A 430 -1.24 -8.18 2.85
CA ILE A 430 -1.73 -9.10 1.82
C ILE A 430 -3.24 -8.92 1.61
N ALA A 431 -4.03 -8.90 2.67
CA ALA A 431 -5.49 -8.78 2.60
C ALA A 431 -5.92 -7.45 1.95
N ALA A 432 -5.31 -6.33 2.34
CA ALA A 432 -5.55 -5.02 1.73
C ALA A 432 -5.17 -5.04 0.25
N SER A 433 -3.98 -5.54 -0.09
CA SER A 433 -3.51 -5.53 -1.48
C SER A 433 -4.25 -6.51 -2.40
N SER A 434 -4.91 -7.52 -1.83
CA SER A 434 -5.70 -8.51 -2.56
C SER A 434 -7.12 -8.04 -2.88
N ALA A 435 -7.57 -6.93 -2.29
CA ALA A 435 -8.91 -6.40 -2.49
C ALA A 435 -9.04 -5.70 -3.85
N MET A 436 -9.71 -6.38 -4.79
CA MET A 436 -9.83 -5.91 -6.18
C MET A 436 -11.18 -6.27 -6.82
N CYS A 437 -12.26 -6.37 -6.02
CA CYS A 437 -13.58 -6.75 -6.49
C CYS A 437 -14.29 -5.66 -7.31
N LEU A 438 -14.05 -4.39 -7.01
CA LEU A 438 -14.80 -3.26 -7.58
C LEU A 438 -13.88 -2.33 -8.38
N PRO A 439 -14.42 -1.58 -9.37
CA PRO A 439 -13.65 -0.55 -10.08
C PRO A 439 -13.03 0.49 -9.15
N ILE A 440 -13.75 0.85 -8.09
CA ILE A 440 -13.32 1.85 -7.12
C ILE A 440 -12.26 1.33 -6.13
N SER A 441 -12.09 0.01 -5.99
CA SER A 441 -11.18 -0.57 -5.00
C SER A 441 -9.74 -0.09 -5.18
N THR A 442 -9.28 -0.03 -6.44
CA THR A 442 -7.92 0.42 -6.75
C THR A 442 -7.87 1.19 -8.08
N PRO A 443 -6.93 2.15 -8.26
CA PRO A 443 -6.78 2.83 -9.54
C PRO A 443 -6.52 1.90 -10.75
N PRO A 444 -5.72 0.82 -10.66
CA PRO A 444 -5.64 -0.19 -11.71
C PRO A 444 -7.00 -0.74 -12.16
N ASN A 445 -7.89 -1.03 -11.21
CA ASN A 445 -9.24 -1.49 -11.52
C ASN A 445 -10.04 -0.41 -12.28
N ALA A 446 -9.98 0.84 -11.82
CA ALA A 446 -10.65 1.95 -12.48
C ALA A 446 -10.14 2.17 -13.91
N ILE A 447 -8.82 2.08 -14.12
CA ILE A 447 -8.17 2.18 -15.44
C ILE A 447 -8.68 1.07 -16.36
N ALA A 448 -8.68 -0.19 -15.90
CA ALA A 448 -9.20 -1.31 -16.66
C ALA A 448 -10.69 -1.18 -16.99
N TYR A 449 -11.49 -0.71 -16.03
CA TYR A 449 -12.93 -0.48 -16.20
C TYR A 449 -13.23 0.62 -17.22
N SER A 450 -12.42 1.68 -17.24
CA SER A 450 -12.58 2.82 -18.16
C SER A 450 -12.44 2.46 -19.64
N THR A 451 -11.87 1.29 -19.96
CA THR A 451 -11.80 0.77 -21.33
C THR A 451 -13.17 0.42 -21.92
N GLY A 452 -14.20 0.25 -21.10
CA GLY A 452 -15.50 -0.25 -21.51
C GLY A 452 -15.54 -1.74 -21.89
N LEU A 453 -14.41 -2.44 -21.86
CA LEU A 453 -14.31 -3.86 -22.22
C LEU A 453 -14.71 -4.80 -21.07
N VAL A 454 -14.59 -4.34 -19.82
CA VAL A 454 -14.78 -5.14 -18.62
C VAL A 454 -16.02 -4.66 -17.88
N LYS A 455 -16.90 -5.59 -17.48
CA LYS A 455 -18.06 -5.25 -16.65
C LYS A 455 -17.72 -5.40 -15.17
N GLN A 456 -18.45 -4.69 -14.31
CA GLN A 456 -18.28 -4.78 -12.86
C GLN A 456 -18.45 -6.22 -12.33
N ASN A 457 -19.39 -6.98 -12.91
CA ASN A 457 -19.58 -8.39 -12.54
C ASN A 457 -18.38 -9.29 -12.92
N ASP A 458 -17.63 -8.94 -13.95
CA ASP A 458 -16.42 -9.67 -14.33
C ASP A 458 -15.30 -9.42 -13.30
N MET A 459 -15.15 -8.16 -12.87
CA MET A 459 -14.23 -7.77 -11.80
C MET A 459 -14.59 -8.42 -10.46
N LEU A 460 -15.87 -8.39 -10.07
CA LEU A 460 -16.33 -8.99 -8.81
C LEU A 460 -16.02 -10.48 -8.76
N LYS A 461 -16.28 -11.22 -9.86
CA LYS A 461 -15.99 -12.65 -9.94
C LYS A 461 -14.50 -12.95 -9.76
N ILE A 462 -13.64 -12.22 -10.48
CA ILE A 462 -12.19 -12.42 -10.41
C ILE A 462 -11.64 -11.97 -9.07
N GLY A 463 -12.02 -10.78 -8.62
CA GLY A 463 -11.58 -10.20 -7.35
C GLY A 463 -11.96 -11.08 -6.17
N LEU A 464 -13.20 -11.59 -6.09
CA LEU A 464 -13.60 -12.48 -5.01
C LEU A 464 -12.82 -13.81 -5.03
N THR A 465 -12.68 -14.42 -6.21
CA THR A 465 -11.97 -15.70 -6.36
C THR A 465 -10.50 -15.55 -5.98
N LEU A 466 -9.81 -14.57 -6.57
CA LEU A 466 -8.38 -14.36 -6.34
C LEU A 466 -8.10 -13.76 -4.97
N GLY A 467 -8.98 -12.93 -4.43
CA GLY A 467 -8.86 -12.36 -3.09
C GLY A 467 -8.86 -13.44 -2.02
N ILE A 468 -9.83 -14.35 -2.07
CA ILE A 468 -9.91 -15.50 -1.14
C ILE A 468 -8.68 -16.40 -1.30
N VAL A 469 -8.31 -16.74 -2.53
CA VAL A 469 -7.14 -17.59 -2.81
C VAL A 469 -5.85 -16.93 -2.30
N SER A 470 -5.69 -15.61 -2.50
CA SER A 470 -4.51 -14.85 -2.06
C SER A 470 -4.41 -14.81 -0.54
N MET A 471 -5.52 -14.60 0.16
CA MET A 471 -5.54 -14.67 1.62
C MET A 471 -5.22 -16.07 2.14
N LEU A 472 -5.85 -17.11 1.60
CA LEU A 472 -5.62 -18.49 2.04
C LEU A 472 -4.16 -18.91 1.84
N ILE A 473 -3.63 -18.74 0.62
CA ILE A 473 -2.25 -19.12 0.31
C ILE A 473 -1.26 -18.22 1.05
N GLY A 474 -1.52 -16.90 1.09
CA GLY A 474 -0.69 -15.95 1.81
C GLY A 474 -0.58 -16.28 3.29
N TYR A 475 -1.69 -16.59 3.95
CA TYR A 475 -1.68 -16.92 5.38
C TYR A 475 -1.03 -18.26 5.67
N LEU A 476 -1.19 -19.25 4.78
CA LEU A 476 -0.46 -20.50 4.86
C LEU A 476 1.05 -20.26 4.74
N VAL A 477 1.49 -19.46 3.77
CA VAL A 477 2.91 -19.11 3.61
C VAL A 477 3.41 -18.40 4.87
N LEU A 478 2.70 -17.39 5.38
CA LEU A 478 3.12 -16.69 6.60
C LEU A 478 3.17 -17.60 7.82
N TYR A 479 2.21 -18.52 7.96
CA TYR A 479 2.24 -19.53 9.03
C TYR A 479 3.50 -20.40 8.95
N PHE A 480 3.84 -20.90 7.77
CA PHE A 480 5.05 -21.72 7.59
C PHE A 480 6.33 -20.92 7.82
N VAL A 481 6.45 -19.73 7.21
CA VAL A 481 7.62 -18.86 7.34
C VAL A 481 7.81 -18.43 8.81
N GLY A 482 6.71 -18.15 9.51
CA GLY A 482 6.69 -17.89 10.95
C GLY A 482 7.11 -19.09 11.79
N SER A 483 6.60 -20.28 11.50
CA SER A 483 6.97 -21.52 12.21
C SER A 483 8.43 -21.94 11.97
N MET A 484 9.03 -21.53 10.85
CA MET A 484 10.43 -21.74 10.51
C MET A 484 11.36 -20.66 11.12
N HIS A 485 10.83 -19.73 11.93
CA HIS A 485 11.56 -18.61 12.52
C HIS A 485 12.28 -17.71 11.50
N LEU A 486 11.76 -17.60 10.28
CA LEU A 486 12.31 -16.68 9.26
C LEU A 486 11.82 -15.23 9.44
N ILE A 487 10.77 -15.04 10.23
CA ILE A 487 10.13 -13.76 10.60
C ILE A 487 9.68 -13.78 12.07
N ALA A 488 10.45 -14.41 12.96
CA ALA A 488 10.11 -14.54 14.38
C ALA A 488 11.20 -13.97 15.27
#